data_AF-A0A0S6XHJ8-F1
#
_entry.id   AF-A0A0S6XHJ8-F1
#
_cell.length_a   1.000
_cell.length_b   1.000
_cell.length_c   1.000
_cell.angle_alpha   90.00
_cell.angle_beta   90.00
_cell.angle_gamma   90.00
#
_symmetry.space_group_name_H-M   'P 1'
#
loop_
_entity.id
_entity.type
_entity.pdbx_description
1 polymer ?
#
loop_
_entity_poly.entity_id
_entity_poly.type
_entity_poly.pdbx_seq_one_letter_code
_entity_poly.pdbx_strand_id
1 'polypeptide(L)'
;MNDYLTYEEIMISSLIGVSGYTIYLNDGSRYNRGVLKLSDDIQYEGIQLGLVGARFERQGRMDTLYVLDEAPHAQSFPFASYFAGETFEARYKSRIRITVETMLLEAQQRGLEEGKAVYVHVVGLGLGVWAVHEDQPQWYIEVFTKCLAALDVSRIDVLEFAWIDVDDTTEEDLEAVASKKGITCLFSRANPSKKLADDSLLLVTTYAWDGNAYPGNEYYLGQLTASGDPAAACSTTIAETHNPEINTEMLKSIHYFKL
;
A
#
# COMPACT_ATOMS: atom_id res chain seq x y z
N MET A 1 4.98 30.55 3.97
CA MET A 1 4.16 29.74 3.04
C MET A 1 5.03 28.92 2.09
N ASN A 2 6.33 29.26 1.92
CA ASN A 2 7.28 28.46 1.12
C ASN A 2 7.74 27.16 1.80
N ASP A 3 7.39 26.95 3.08
CA ASP A 3 7.87 25.82 3.89
C ASP A 3 6.82 24.70 4.06
N TYR A 4 5.68 24.79 3.37
CA TYR A 4 4.59 23.83 3.48
C TYR A 4 4.11 23.38 2.10
N LEU A 5 3.78 22.11 1.98
CA LEU A 5 3.14 21.56 0.79
C LEU A 5 1.71 22.10 0.67
N THR A 6 1.33 22.47 -0.54
CA THR A 6 -0.05 22.69 -0.96
C THR A 6 -0.82 21.37 -0.98
N TYR A 7 -2.14 21.41 -0.92
CA TYR A 7 -2.97 20.20 -1.03
C TYR A 7 -2.80 19.47 -2.38
N GLU A 8 -2.41 20.19 -3.42
CA GLU A 8 -2.07 19.62 -4.73
C GLU A 8 -0.77 18.83 -4.67
N GLU A 9 0.27 19.40 -4.06
CA GLU A 9 1.55 18.70 -3.88
C GLU A 9 1.38 17.46 -2.98
N ILE A 10 0.58 17.56 -1.91
CA ILE A 10 0.27 16.40 -1.05
C ILE A 10 -0.50 15.35 -1.84
N MET A 11 -1.45 15.75 -2.70
CA MET A 11 -2.21 14.81 -3.53
C MET A 11 -1.30 14.08 -4.52
N ILE A 12 -0.39 14.80 -5.19
CA ILE A 12 0.58 14.19 -6.11
C ILE A 12 1.52 13.25 -5.35
N SER A 13 2.02 13.67 -4.18
CA SER A 13 2.88 12.83 -3.34
C SER A 13 2.16 11.57 -2.86
N SER A 14 0.84 11.61 -2.68
CA SER A 14 0.03 10.43 -2.33
C SER A 14 -0.08 9.38 -3.45
N LEU A 15 0.39 9.69 -4.66
CA LEU A 15 0.44 8.75 -5.78
C LEU A 15 1.81 8.08 -5.92
N ILE A 16 2.74 8.36 -5.01
CA ILE A 16 4.10 7.80 -4.99
C ILE A 16 4.15 6.68 -3.95
N GLY A 17 4.81 5.57 -4.32
CA GLY A 17 5.18 4.51 -3.39
C GLY A 17 6.67 4.55 -3.05
N VAL A 18 7.04 4.04 -1.88
CA VAL A 18 8.44 3.87 -1.47
C VAL A 18 8.69 2.42 -1.08
N SER A 19 9.73 1.80 -1.62
CA SER A 19 10.07 0.41 -1.32
C SER A 19 11.56 0.24 -1.02
N GLY A 20 11.87 -0.79 -0.25
CA GLY A 20 13.26 -1.18 -0.02
C GLY A 20 13.38 -2.48 0.75
N TYR A 21 14.55 -3.10 0.63
CA TYR A 21 14.91 -4.25 1.45
C TYR A 21 14.99 -3.86 2.91
N THR A 22 14.51 -4.74 3.78
CA THR A 22 14.61 -4.58 5.22
C THR A 22 14.85 -5.92 5.89
N ILE A 23 15.49 -5.85 7.06
CA ILE A 23 15.34 -6.88 8.07
C ILE A 23 14.04 -6.63 8.85
N TYR A 24 13.34 -7.70 9.22
CA TYR A 24 12.20 -7.63 10.13
C TYR A 24 12.68 -7.93 11.54
N LEU A 25 12.32 -7.04 12.46
CA LEU A 25 12.75 -7.07 13.86
C LEU A 25 11.74 -7.79 14.77
N ASN A 26 10.49 -7.88 14.31
CA ASN A 26 9.40 -8.60 14.96
C ASN A 26 8.33 -8.99 13.93
N ASP A 27 7.15 -9.44 14.37
CA ASP A 27 6.09 -9.93 13.48
C ASP A 27 5.29 -8.82 12.77
N GLY A 28 5.56 -7.54 13.04
CA GLY A 28 4.89 -6.42 12.40
C GLY A 28 3.51 -6.07 12.99
N SER A 29 3.13 -6.66 14.13
CA SER A 29 1.88 -6.31 14.80
C SER A 29 1.76 -4.79 15.05
N ARG A 30 0.56 -4.22 14.94
CA ARG A 30 0.30 -2.79 15.23
C ARG A 30 0.80 -2.34 16.62
N TYR A 31 0.82 -3.27 17.58
CA TYR A 31 1.21 -2.99 18.96
C TYR A 31 2.64 -3.47 19.29
N ASN A 32 3.49 -3.70 18.28
CA ASN A 32 4.83 -4.25 18.48
C ASN A 32 5.77 -3.32 19.29
N ARG A 33 5.60 -2.00 19.19
CA ARG A 33 6.34 -0.98 19.98
C ARG A 33 7.87 -1.13 19.93
N GLY A 34 8.41 -1.70 18.86
CA GLY A 34 9.85 -1.93 18.70
C GLY A 34 10.39 -3.08 19.54
N VAL A 35 9.52 -3.89 20.14
CA VAL A 35 9.93 -5.07 20.90
C VAL A 35 10.44 -6.12 19.91
N LEU A 36 11.72 -6.47 20.02
CA LEU A 36 12.34 -7.49 19.17
C LEU A 36 11.69 -8.86 19.42
N LYS A 37 11.44 -9.60 18.34
CA LYS A 37 10.97 -10.98 18.39
C LYS A 37 11.89 -11.84 17.54
N LEU A 38 12.89 -12.44 18.19
CA LEU A 38 13.87 -13.32 17.55
C LEU A 38 13.40 -14.78 17.65
N SER A 39 12.19 -15.09 17.17
CA SER A 39 11.69 -16.47 17.06
C SER A 39 11.67 -16.92 15.61
N ASP A 40 11.67 -18.24 15.39
CA ASP A 40 11.51 -18.83 14.06
C ASP A 40 10.12 -18.56 13.44
N ASP A 41 9.23 -17.88 14.16
CA ASP A 41 7.87 -17.52 13.72
C ASP A 41 7.81 -16.18 12.96
N ILE A 42 8.94 -15.48 12.80
CA ILE A 42 9.03 -14.27 11.97
C ILE A 42 9.83 -14.51 10.70
N GLN A 43 9.44 -13.86 9.62
CA GLN A 43 10.29 -13.75 8.44
C GLN A 43 11.49 -12.86 8.81
N TYR A 44 12.70 -13.22 8.38
CA TYR A 44 13.90 -12.46 8.75
C TYR A 44 14.13 -11.22 7.87
N GLU A 45 13.90 -11.37 6.57
CA GLU A 45 14.14 -10.33 5.57
C GLU A 45 13.06 -10.33 4.49
N GLY A 46 12.92 -9.19 3.83
CA GLY A 46 12.04 -9.02 2.68
C GLY A 46 12.05 -7.58 2.20
N ILE A 47 10.99 -7.20 1.49
CA ILE A 47 10.75 -5.83 1.02
C ILE A 47 9.66 -5.20 1.86
N GLN A 48 9.90 -3.99 2.34
CA GLN A 48 8.84 -3.14 2.89
C GLN A 48 8.41 -2.13 1.83
N LEU A 49 7.10 -2.00 1.61
CA LEU A 49 6.51 -1.11 0.62
C LEU A 49 5.49 -0.18 1.29
N GLY A 50 5.79 1.13 1.29
CA GLY A 50 4.92 2.20 1.76
C GLY A 50 4.08 2.75 0.64
N LEU A 51 2.76 2.79 0.85
CA LEU A 51 1.79 3.23 -0.13
C LEU A 51 0.69 4.06 0.52
N VAL A 52 0.15 5.02 -0.22
CA VAL A 52 -0.89 5.91 0.29
C VAL A 52 -2.25 5.55 -0.33
N GLY A 53 -3.23 5.33 0.54
CA GLY A 53 -4.63 5.13 0.16
C GLY A 53 -5.37 6.43 -0.12
N ALA A 54 -6.66 6.33 -0.49
CA ALA A 54 -7.52 7.51 -0.64
C ALA A 54 -7.91 8.08 0.74
N ARG A 55 -7.96 9.41 0.85
CA ARG A 55 -8.16 10.18 2.08
C ARG A 55 -9.39 11.08 1.99
N PHE A 56 -10.44 10.75 2.74
CA PHE A 56 -11.70 11.50 2.74
C PHE A 56 -12.07 12.16 4.08
N GLU A 57 -11.17 12.11 5.08
CA GLU A 57 -11.40 12.63 6.44
C GLU A 57 -11.78 14.12 6.48
N ARG A 58 -11.29 14.92 5.53
CA ARG A 58 -11.43 16.38 5.52
C ARG A 58 -12.20 16.87 4.29
N GLN A 59 -13.38 17.44 4.53
CA GLN A 59 -14.19 18.04 3.47
C GLN A 59 -13.41 19.12 2.70
N GLY A 60 -13.50 19.06 1.37
CA GLY A 60 -12.85 20.01 0.47
C GLY A 60 -11.33 19.91 0.42
N ARG A 61 -10.73 18.81 0.88
CA ARG A 61 -9.28 18.55 0.86
C ARG A 61 -8.98 17.16 0.28
N MET A 62 -7.75 16.93 -0.18
CA MET A 62 -7.29 15.61 -0.64
C MET A 62 -8.28 14.94 -1.62
N ASP A 63 -8.56 13.64 -1.48
CA ASP A 63 -9.40 12.89 -2.41
C ASP A 63 -10.86 13.38 -2.43
N THR A 64 -11.35 14.04 -1.37
CA THR A 64 -12.67 14.70 -1.38
C THR A 64 -12.78 15.72 -2.52
N LEU A 65 -11.68 16.41 -2.90
CA LEU A 65 -11.69 17.39 -3.98
C LEU A 65 -11.91 16.78 -5.37
N TYR A 66 -11.61 15.49 -5.54
CA TYR A 66 -11.54 14.86 -6.86
C TYR A 66 -12.53 13.72 -7.05
N VAL A 67 -13.10 13.21 -5.96
CA VAL A 67 -13.97 12.02 -5.95
C VAL A 67 -15.41 12.36 -5.55
N LEU A 68 -15.65 13.43 -4.78
CA LEU A 68 -17.00 13.82 -4.34
C LEU A 68 -17.57 14.97 -5.19
N ASP A 69 -18.87 14.88 -5.53
CA ASP A 69 -19.59 15.82 -6.41
C ASP A 69 -19.67 17.26 -5.85
N GLU A 70 -19.42 17.45 -4.56
CA GLU A 70 -19.51 18.73 -3.87
C GLU A 70 -18.22 19.56 -3.91
N ALA A 71 -17.13 19.02 -4.48
CA ALA A 71 -15.90 19.77 -4.58
C ALA A 71 -16.07 20.94 -5.55
N PRO A 72 -15.89 22.21 -5.12
CA PRO A 72 -15.96 23.34 -6.03
C PRO A 72 -15.01 23.07 -7.18
N HIS A 73 -15.50 23.15 -8.43
CA HIS A 73 -14.76 22.89 -9.66
C HIS A 73 -13.31 23.38 -9.52
N ALA A 74 -12.44 22.51 -9.01
CA ALA A 74 -11.06 22.86 -8.79
C ALA A 74 -10.53 23.16 -10.18
N GLN A 75 -9.68 24.17 -10.32
CA GLN A 75 -8.86 24.28 -11.52
C GLN A 75 -8.38 22.86 -11.84
N SER A 76 -8.79 22.30 -12.98
CA SER A 76 -8.64 20.87 -13.20
C SER A 76 -7.16 20.60 -13.35
N PHE A 77 -6.50 20.21 -12.27
CA PHE A 77 -5.12 19.80 -12.34
C PHE A 77 -5.05 18.61 -13.29
N PRO A 78 -4.04 18.55 -14.17
CA PRO A 78 -3.97 17.49 -15.18
C PRO A 78 -4.11 16.09 -14.57
N PHE A 79 -3.61 15.88 -13.35
CA PHE A 79 -3.69 14.57 -12.69
C PHE A 79 -5.11 14.14 -12.30
N ALA A 80 -6.05 15.08 -12.09
CA ALA A 80 -7.43 14.73 -11.73
C ALA A 80 -8.14 13.95 -12.84
N SER A 81 -7.68 14.08 -14.09
CA SER A 81 -8.18 13.30 -15.22
C SER A 81 -7.91 11.79 -15.10
N TYR A 82 -6.94 11.37 -14.29
CA TYR A 82 -6.68 9.95 -14.02
C TYR A 82 -7.69 9.32 -13.06
N PHE A 83 -8.49 10.13 -12.35
CA PHE A 83 -9.58 9.66 -11.48
C PHE A 83 -10.91 9.65 -12.23
N ALA A 84 -10.95 8.88 -13.31
CA ALA A 84 -12.09 8.83 -14.22
C ALA A 84 -13.35 8.26 -13.54
N GLY A 85 -14.52 8.68 -14.03
CA GLY A 85 -15.82 8.19 -13.57
C GLY A 85 -16.80 9.32 -13.24
N GLU A 86 -18.09 9.00 -13.26
CA GLU A 86 -19.17 9.94 -12.90
C GLU A 86 -19.67 9.74 -11.48
N THR A 87 -19.41 8.58 -10.87
CA THR A 87 -19.83 8.26 -9.50
C THR A 87 -18.66 8.29 -8.53
N PHE A 88 -18.96 8.44 -7.22
CA PHE A 88 -17.97 8.30 -6.15
C PHE A 88 -17.19 7.00 -6.26
N GLU A 89 -17.89 5.88 -6.39
CA GLU A 89 -17.30 4.55 -6.55
C GLU A 89 -16.31 4.52 -7.73
N ALA A 90 -16.72 4.99 -8.92
CA ALA A 90 -15.88 4.93 -10.11
C ALA A 90 -14.61 5.79 -9.93
N ARG A 91 -14.74 6.98 -9.36
CA ARG A 91 -13.59 7.87 -9.07
C ARG A 91 -12.68 7.28 -8.00
N TYR A 92 -13.24 6.68 -6.95
CA TYR A 92 -12.50 6.00 -5.89
C TYR A 92 -11.70 4.83 -6.47
N LYS A 93 -12.34 3.97 -7.26
CA LYS A 93 -11.70 2.84 -7.94
C LYS A 93 -10.57 3.32 -8.87
N SER A 94 -10.79 4.39 -9.65
CA SER A 94 -9.73 4.98 -10.49
C SER A 94 -8.54 5.51 -9.70
N ARG A 95 -8.79 6.12 -8.53
CA ARG A 95 -7.75 6.62 -7.61
C ARG A 95 -6.95 5.48 -6.97
N ILE A 96 -7.64 4.47 -6.44
CA ILE A 96 -7.01 3.31 -5.79
C ILE A 96 -6.26 2.45 -6.81
N ARG A 97 -6.73 2.39 -8.06
CA ARG A 97 -6.04 1.68 -9.16
C ARG A 97 -4.57 2.10 -9.24
N ILE A 98 -4.25 3.38 -9.15
CA ILE A 98 -2.85 3.85 -9.22
C ILE A 98 -2.02 3.22 -8.08
N THR A 99 -2.54 3.20 -6.86
CA THR A 99 -1.89 2.60 -5.69
C THR A 99 -1.73 1.08 -5.86
N VAL A 100 -2.75 0.38 -6.38
CA VAL A 100 -2.73 -1.07 -6.58
C VAL A 100 -1.81 -1.47 -7.73
N GLU A 101 -1.82 -0.76 -8.86
CA GLU A 101 -0.89 -0.98 -9.97
C GLU A 101 0.56 -0.77 -9.51
N THR A 102 0.82 0.30 -8.75
CA THR A 102 2.14 0.56 -8.15
C THR A 102 2.59 -0.60 -7.26
N MET A 103 1.70 -1.12 -6.42
CA MET A 103 1.99 -2.26 -5.54
C MET A 103 2.38 -3.52 -6.32
N LEU A 104 1.52 -3.89 -7.28
CA LEU A 104 1.68 -5.13 -8.03
C LEU A 104 2.91 -5.09 -8.95
N LEU A 105 3.16 -3.95 -9.59
CA LEU A 105 4.31 -3.78 -10.49
C LEU A 105 5.62 -3.71 -9.71
N GLU A 106 5.63 -3.09 -8.52
CA GLU A 106 6.79 -3.10 -7.64
C GLU A 106 7.11 -4.52 -7.15
N ALA A 107 6.11 -5.26 -6.68
CA ALA A 107 6.28 -6.65 -6.25
C ALA A 107 6.80 -7.53 -7.40
N GLN A 108 6.22 -7.39 -8.60
CA GLN A 108 6.68 -8.05 -9.82
C GLN A 108 8.17 -7.76 -10.10
N GLN A 109 8.54 -6.47 -10.07
CA GLN A 109 9.90 -6.03 -10.35
C GLN A 109 10.89 -6.62 -9.33
N ARG A 110 10.56 -6.62 -8.04
CA ARG A 110 11.41 -7.24 -7.00
C ARG A 110 11.57 -8.74 -7.17
N GLY A 111 10.50 -9.44 -7.55
CA GLY A 111 10.58 -10.86 -7.90
C GLY A 111 11.48 -11.13 -9.10
N LEU A 112 11.48 -10.25 -10.11
CA LEU A 112 12.39 -10.34 -11.25
C LEU A 112 13.85 -10.08 -10.86
N GLU A 113 14.10 -9.08 -10.02
CA GLU A 113 15.45 -8.73 -9.53
C GLU A 113 16.08 -9.85 -8.71
N GLU A 114 15.31 -10.47 -7.81
CA GLU A 114 15.76 -11.56 -6.95
C GLU A 114 15.70 -12.94 -7.63
N GLY A 115 15.03 -13.05 -8.77
CA GLY A 115 14.73 -14.33 -9.40
C GLY A 115 13.82 -15.24 -8.55
N LYS A 116 13.01 -14.66 -7.66
CA LYS A 116 12.13 -15.37 -6.72
C LYS A 116 10.65 -15.16 -7.07
N ALA A 117 9.84 -16.14 -6.70
CA ALA A 117 8.39 -15.95 -6.60
C ALA A 117 8.08 -15.09 -5.36
N VAL A 118 6.98 -14.35 -5.39
CA VAL A 118 6.70 -13.26 -4.46
C VAL A 118 5.42 -13.53 -3.68
N TYR A 119 5.52 -13.35 -2.37
CA TYR A 119 4.40 -13.32 -1.44
C TYR A 119 4.14 -11.86 -1.06
N VAL A 120 2.98 -11.31 -1.42
CA VAL A 120 2.60 -9.95 -1.05
C VAL A 120 1.61 -9.97 0.10
N HIS A 121 1.98 -9.38 1.23
CA HIS A 121 1.09 -9.10 2.34
C HIS A 121 0.47 -7.70 2.16
N VAL A 122 -0.84 -7.69 1.92
CA VAL A 122 -1.64 -6.51 1.59
C VAL A 122 -2.46 -6.08 2.80
N VAL A 123 -2.27 -4.86 3.26
CA VAL A 123 -3.13 -4.21 4.26
C VAL A 123 -4.13 -3.26 3.59
N GLY A 124 -5.17 -2.87 4.32
CA GLY A 124 -6.12 -1.86 3.87
C GLY A 124 -5.48 -0.47 3.77
N LEU A 125 -5.29 0.03 2.55
CA LEU A 125 -4.73 1.36 2.28
C LEU A 125 -5.85 2.39 2.19
N GLY A 126 -6.05 3.18 3.26
CA GLY A 126 -7.13 4.18 3.33
C GLY A 126 -8.50 3.62 3.67
N LEU A 127 -8.57 2.37 4.14
CA LEU A 127 -9.81 1.72 4.60
C LEU A 127 -10.10 1.95 6.10
N GLY A 128 -9.22 2.68 6.81
CA GLY A 128 -9.37 3.01 8.22
C GLY A 128 -10.14 4.33 8.43
N VAL A 129 -9.58 5.22 9.25
CA VAL A 129 -10.15 6.55 9.56
C VAL A 129 -10.31 7.48 8.34
N TRP A 130 -9.81 7.07 7.17
CA TRP A 130 -9.90 7.78 5.91
C TRP A 130 -11.07 7.35 5.03
N ALA A 131 -11.73 6.24 5.37
CA ALA A 131 -12.90 5.74 4.67
C ALA A 131 -14.16 6.54 5.05
N VAL A 132 -15.10 6.63 4.11
CA VAL A 132 -16.40 7.31 4.23
C VAL A 132 -17.56 6.42 3.77
N HIS A 133 -17.30 5.26 3.18
CA HIS A 133 -18.32 4.34 2.69
C HIS A 133 -17.98 2.90 3.10
N GLU A 134 -19.00 2.14 3.52
CA GLU A 134 -18.83 0.77 4.02
C GLU A 134 -18.40 -0.21 2.92
N ASP A 135 -18.78 0.04 1.66
CA ASP A 135 -18.39 -0.76 0.50
C ASP A 135 -16.95 -0.52 -0.01
N GLN A 136 -16.18 0.41 0.59
CA GLN A 136 -14.81 0.68 0.13
C GLN A 136 -13.86 -0.53 0.14
N PRO A 137 -13.92 -1.46 1.12
CA PRO A 137 -13.17 -2.72 1.08
C PRO A 137 -13.51 -3.58 -0.15
N GLN A 138 -14.79 -3.70 -0.51
CA GLN A 138 -15.26 -4.45 -1.68
C GLN A 138 -14.69 -3.83 -2.95
N TRP A 139 -14.86 -2.52 -3.10
CA TRP A 139 -14.33 -1.78 -4.23
C TRP A 139 -12.81 -1.82 -4.33
N TYR A 140 -12.12 -1.87 -3.18
CA TYR A 140 -10.67 -2.01 -3.12
C TYR A 140 -10.24 -3.36 -3.68
N ILE A 141 -10.90 -4.46 -3.30
CA ILE A 141 -10.62 -5.80 -3.85
C ILE A 141 -11.00 -5.90 -5.32
N GLU A 142 -12.12 -5.31 -5.75
CA GLU A 142 -12.47 -5.28 -7.17
C GLU A 142 -11.40 -4.58 -8.04
N VAL A 143 -10.69 -3.59 -7.50
CA VAL A 143 -9.56 -2.96 -8.20
C VAL A 143 -8.41 -3.97 -8.36
N PHE A 144 -8.09 -4.76 -7.34
CA PHE A 144 -7.12 -5.86 -7.48
C PHE A 144 -7.55 -6.84 -8.57
N THR A 145 -8.82 -7.25 -8.59
CA THR A 145 -9.37 -8.14 -9.64
C THR A 145 -9.13 -7.57 -11.04
N LYS A 146 -9.42 -6.28 -11.25
CA LYS A 146 -9.20 -5.60 -12.53
C LYS A 146 -7.72 -5.47 -12.89
N CYS A 147 -6.87 -5.08 -11.94
CA CYS A 147 -5.43 -4.93 -12.16
C CYS A 147 -4.77 -6.28 -12.46
N LEU A 148 -5.13 -7.34 -11.73
CA LEU A 148 -4.65 -8.69 -12.00
C LEU A 148 -5.01 -9.14 -13.40
N ALA A 149 -6.22 -8.86 -13.89
CA ALA A 149 -6.60 -9.20 -15.27
C ALA A 149 -5.71 -8.46 -16.30
N ALA A 150 -5.39 -7.19 -16.06
CA ALA A 150 -4.70 -6.32 -17.00
C ALA A 150 -3.17 -6.43 -17.01
N LEU A 151 -2.53 -6.69 -15.87
CA LEU A 151 -1.07 -6.61 -15.71
C LEU A 151 -0.37 -7.97 -15.85
N ASP A 152 0.88 -7.96 -16.31
CA ASP A 152 1.78 -9.11 -16.17
C ASP A 152 2.49 -9.06 -14.80
N VAL A 153 2.05 -9.95 -13.92
CA VAL A 153 2.53 -10.09 -12.55
C VAL A 153 2.98 -11.54 -12.29
N SER A 154 3.63 -12.14 -13.29
CA SER A 154 4.06 -13.54 -13.31
C SER A 154 5.02 -13.97 -12.19
N ARG A 155 5.59 -13.05 -11.42
CA ARG A 155 6.40 -13.35 -10.23
C ARG A 155 5.58 -13.37 -8.94
N ILE A 156 4.38 -12.82 -8.92
CA ILE A 156 3.50 -12.90 -7.75
C ILE A 156 2.93 -14.32 -7.69
N ASP A 157 3.15 -15.00 -6.57
CA ASP A 157 2.63 -16.35 -6.31
C ASP A 157 1.47 -16.30 -5.30
N VAL A 158 1.58 -15.41 -4.30
CA VAL A 158 0.55 -15.23 -3.28
C VAL A 158 0.23 -13.75 -3.06
N LEU A 159 -1.07 -13.43 -3.00
CA LEU A 159 -1.60 -12.18 -2.46
C LEU A 159 -2.39 -12.49 -1.18
N GLU A 160 -1.88 -12.08 -0.02
CA GLU A 160 -2.58 -12.19 1.26
C GLU A 160 -3.19 -10.85 1.66
N PHE A 161 -4.52 -10.75 1.62
CA PHE A 161 -5.31 -9.61 2.06
C PHE A 161 -5.56 -9.73 3.57
N ALA A 162 -4.75 -9.04 4.36
CA ALA A 162 -4.81 -9.10 5.80
C ALA A 162 -5.70 -8.00 6.37
N TRP A 163 -6.63 -8.41 7.24
CA TRP A 163 -7.57 -7.52 7.93
C TRP A 163 -8.53 -6.75 7.01
N ILE A 164 -8.83 -7.31 5.85
CA ILE A 164 -9.81 -6.78 4.89
C ILE A 164 -10.96 -7.78 4.81
N ASP A 165 -12.17 -7.32 5.13
CA ASP A 165 -13.39 -8.13 5.07
C ASP A 165 -14.19 -7.72 3.83
N VAL A 166 -14.56 -8.70 3.01
CA VAL A 166 -15.44 -8.54 1.84
C VAL A 166 -16.46 -9.69 1.80
N ASP A 167 -17.42 -9.62 0.89
CA ASP A 167 -18.37 -10.72 0.69
C ASP A 167 -17.77 -11.86 -0.15
N ASP A 168 -18.36 -13.05 -0.03
CA ASP A 168 -17.93 -14.26 -0.74
C ASP A 168 -17.85 -14.04 -2.26
N THR A 169 -18.78 -13.26 -2.84
CA THR A 169 -18.80 -12.98 -4.28
C THR A 169 -17.56 -12.20 -4.71
N THR A 170 -17.15 -11.22 -3.91
CA THR A 170 -15.94 -10.43 -4.16
C THR A 170 -14.68 -11.29 -4.05
N GLU A 171 -14.62 -12.21 -3.08
CA GLU A 171 -13.50 -13.17 -2.96
C GLU A 171 -13.46 -14.13 -4.17
N GLU A 172 -14.60 -14.71 -4.55
CA GLU A 172 -14.72 -15.65 -5.68
C GLU A 172 -14.33 -15.00 -7.02
N ASP A 173 -14.76 -13.76 -7.26
CA ASP A 173 -14.42 -13.02 -8.48
C ASP A 173 -12.91 -12.74 -8.58
N LEU A 174 -12.28 -12.38 -7.46
CA LEU A 174 -10.83 -12.21 -7.37
C LEU A 174 -10.11 -13.53 -7.66
N GLU A 175 -10.49 -14.61 -6.97
CA GLU A 175 -9.88 -15.94 -7.11
C GLU A 175 -10.00 -16.46 -8.55
N ALA A 176 -11.14 -16.24 -9.20
CA ALA A 176 -11.39 -16.65 -10.58
C ALA A 176 -10.46 -15.95 -11.60
N VAL A 177 -9.98 -14.75 -11.30
CA VAL A 177 -8.98 -14.03 -12.12
C VAL A 177 -7.56 -14.44 -11.72
N ALA A 178 -7.27 -14.50 -10.42
CA ALA A 178 -5.94 -14.81 -9.87
C ALA A 178 -5.49 -16.23 -10.26
N SER A 179 -6.37 -17.22 -10.15
CA SER A 179 -6.08 -18.63 -10.48
C SER A 179 -5.69 -18.84 -11.95
N LYS A 180 -6.24 -18.06 -12.88
CA LYS A 180 -5.84 -18.08 -14.31
C LYS A 180 -4.40 -17.61 -14.52
N LYS A 181 -3.83 -16.89 -13.56
CA LYS A 181 -2.44 -16.43 -13.53
C LYS A 181 -1.56 -17.28 -12.62
N GLY A 182 -2.11 -18.32 -11.98
CA GLY A 182 -1.40 -19.15 -11.00
C GLY A 182 -1.18 -18.45 -9.66
N ILE A 183 -1.93 -17.39 -9.36
CA ILE A 183 -1.81 -16.62 -8.12
C ILE A 183 -2.80 -17.17 -7.10
N THR A 184 -2.32 -17.44 -5.88
CA THR A 184 -3.16 -17.78 -4.73
C THR A 184 -3.57 -16.51 -4.00
N CYS A 185 -4.87 -16.31 -3.79
CA CYS A 185 -5.39 -15.21 -2.96
C CYS A 185 -5.82 -15.76 -1.59
N LEU A 186 -5.44 -15.06 -0.51
CA LEU A 186 -5.76 -15.43 0.86
C LEU A 186 -6.39 -14.24 1.58
N PHE A 187 -7.47 -14.45 2.31
CA PHE A 187 -8.03 -13.47 3.24
C PHE A 187 -7.71 -13.92 4.67
N SER A 188 -7.05 -13.08 5.45
CA SER A 188 -6.53 -13.50 6.75
C SER A 188 -6.46 -12.37 7.77
N ARG A 189 -6.00 -12.72 8.98
CA ARG A 189 -5.68 -11.78 10.06
C ARG A 189 -4.18 -11.87 10.43
N ALA A 190 -3.33 -12.25 9.48
CA ALA A 190 -1.90 -12.39 9.70
C ALA A 190 -1.22 -11.04 9.93
N ASN A 191 -0.19 -11.04 10.78
CA ASN A 191 0.70 -9.88 10.91
C ASN A 191 1.68 -9.85 9.71
N PRO A 192 2.14 -8.66 9.28
CA PRO A 192 2.94 -8.50 8.06
C PRO A 192 4.17 -9.40 7.97
N SER A 193 4.94 -9.51 9.04
CA SER A 193 6.24 -10.18 9.04
C SER A 193 6.18 -11.59 9.62
N LYS A 194 4.99 -12.21 9.62
CA LYS A 194 4.83 -13.62 10.01
C LYS A 194 5.69 -14.51 9.10
N LYS A 195 6.34 -15.53 9.67
CA LYS A 195 7.12 -16.50 8.91
C LYS A 195 6.25 -17.18 7.84
N LEU A 196 6.75 -17.18 6.61
CA LEU A 196 6.14 -17.92 5.50
C LEU A 196 6.37 -19.42 5.64
N ALA A 197 5.39 -20.22 5.22
CA ALA A 197 5.54 -21.68 5.19
C ALA A 197 6.56 -22.12 4.12
N ASP A 198 6.64 -21.39 3.01
CA ASP A 198 7.66 -21.54 1.98
C ASP A 198 8.70 -20.43 2.12
N ASP A 199 9.92 -20.79 2.48
CA ASP A 199 11.04 -19.87 2.70
C ASP A 199 11.75 -19.47 1.39
N SER A 200 11.38 -20.07 0.26
CA SER A 200 11.89 -19.69 -1.06
C SER A 200 11.23 -18.43 -1.62
N LEU A 201 10.05 -18.07 -1.10
CA LEU A 201 9.31 -16.89 -1.51
C LEU A 201 9.94 -15.60 -0.97
N LEU A 202 9.94 -14.56 -1.80
CA LEU A 202 10.26 -13.19 -1.38
C LEU A 202 9.04 -12.56 -0.73
N LEU A 203 9.14 -12.24 0.56
CA LEU A 203 8.08 -11.51 1.27
C LEU A 203 8.13 -10.02 0.95
N VAL A 204 7.04 -9.49 0.41
CA VAL A 204 6.77 -8.05 0.26
C VAL A 204 5.65 -7.67 1.23
N THR A 205 5.94 -6.85 2.22
CA THR A 205 4.92 -6.34 3.15
C THR A 205 4.54 -4.90 2.81
N THR A 206 3.27 -4.58 3.00
CA THR A 206 2.75 -3.23 2.75
C THR A 206 2.37 -2.52 4.05
N TYR A 207 2.50 -1.20 4.07
CA TYR A 207 1.94 -0.36 5.13
C TYR A 207 1.24 0.87 4.53
N ALA A 208 0.17 1.30 5.18
CA ALA A 208 -0.50 2.55 4.86
C ALA A 208 0.39 3.71 5.33
N TRP A 209 0.70 4.62 4.41
CA TRP A 209 1.51 5.82 4.60
C TRP A 209 0.71 7.10 4.28
N ASP A 210 1.32 8.26 4.51
CA ASP A 210 0.77 9.60 4.29
C ASP A 210 1.61 10.39 3.26
N GLY A 211 0.96 11.02 2.29
CA GLY A 211 1.62 11.84 1.25
C GLY A 211 2.27 13.14 1.75
N ASN A 212 2.30 13.40 3.06
CA ASN A 212 2.87 14.63 3.64
C ASN A 212 3.68 14.38 4.91
N ALA A 213 4.17 13.15 5.11
CA ALA A 213 5.02 12.75 6.22
C ALA A 213 6.18 11.91 5.71
N TYR A 214 7.28 11.80 6.46
CA TYR A 214 8.26 10.75 6.19
C TYR A 214 7.67 9.37 6.50
N PRO A 215 8.16 8.30 5.85
CA PRO A 215 7.87 6.91 6.21
C PRO A 215 8.05 6.65 7.70
N GLY A 216 6.98 6.20 8.36
CA GLY A 216 6.93 6.02 9.83
C GLY A 216 6.11 7.08 10.56
N ASN A 217 5.82 8.23 9.93
CA ASN A 217 4.88 9.27 10.39
C ASN A 217 4.89 9.51 11.91
N GLU A 218 3.90 9.02 12.66
CA GLU A 218 3.77 9.27 14.10
C GLU A 218 4.87 8.62 14.95
N TYR A 219 5.69 7.73 14.36
CA TYR A 219 6.92 7.21 14.96
C TYR A 219 7.85 8.33 15.42
N TYR A 220 8.05 9.35 14.58
CA TYR A 220 8.93 10.48 14.89
C TYR A 220 8.37 11.38 16.02
N LEU A 221 7.09 11.19 16.38
CA LEU A 221 6.43 11.84 17.51
C LEU A 221 6.36 10.93 18.75
N GLY A 222 6.95 9.74 18.71
CA GLY A 222 6.93 8.74 19.79
C GLY A 222 5.61 7.98 19.92
N GLN A 223 4.69 8.06 18.95
CA GLN A 223 3.40 7.38 18.99
C GLN A 223 3.46 6.01 18.32
N LEU A 224 4.08 5.04 18.99
CA LEU A 224 4.51 3.77 18.40
C LEU A 224 3.39 2.79 18.01
N THR A 225 2.12 3.13 18.24
CA THR A 225 0.97 2.23 17.99
C THR A 225 -0.21 2.95 17.31
N ALA A 226 0.00 4.19 16.86
CA ALA A 226 -1.07 5.06 16.37
C ALA A 226 -1.72 4.53 15.08
N SER A 227 -0.91 4.00 14.16
CA SER A 227 -1.34 3.56 12.82
C SER A 227 -0.43 2.44 12.28
N GLY A 228 -0.52 2.14 10.99
CA GLY A 228 0.39 1.20 10.32
C GLY A 228 1.81 1.74 10.14
N ASP A 229 1.96 3.06 9.98
CA ASP A 229 3.24 3.75 9.85
C ASP A 229 4.22 3.47 11.01
N PRO A 230 3.89 3.80 12.27
CA PRO A 230 4.80 3.56 13.38
C PRO A 230 4.98 2.08 13.65
N ALA A 231 3.98 1.24 13.33
CA ALA A 231 4.10 -0.20 13.44
C ALA A 231 5.19 -0.73 12.49
N ALA A 232 5.16 -0.31 11.23
CA ALA A 232 6.18 -0.66 10.23
C ALA A 232 7.56 -0.11 10.61
N ALA A 233 7.66 1.15 11.03
CA ALA A 233 8.92 1.74 11.49
C ALA A 233 9.51 1.01 12.70
N CYS A 234 8.66 0.51 13.60
CA CYS A 234 9.10 -0.25 14.77
C CYS A 234 9.46 -1.71 14.47
N SER A 235 8.93 -2.29 13.39
CA SER A 235 9.20 -3.68 13.01
C SER A 235 10.27 -3.84 11.94
N THR A 236 10.76 -2.74 11.37
CA THR A 236 11.68 -2.73 10.22
C THR A 236 12.72 -1.62 10.34
N THR A 237 13.42 -1.33 9.24
CA THR A 237 14.45 -0.28 9.12
C THR A 237 13.99 0.91 8.27
N ILE A 238 12.67 1.08 8.04
CA ILE A 238 12.17 2.16 7.16
C ILE A 238 12.42 3.57 7.70
N ALA A 239 12.57 3.73 9.02
CA ALA A 239 12.86 5.03 9.62
C ALA A 239 14.20 5.61 9.12
N GLU A 240 15.15 4.75 8.77
CA GLU A 240 16.42 5.11 8.17
C GLU A 240 16.42 4.92 6.65
N THR A 241 15.96 3.76 6.17
CA THR A 241 16.12 3.36 4.75
C THR A 241 15.18 4.10 3.81
N HIS A 242 13.98 4.48 4.27
CA HIS A 242 13.00 5.22 3.47
C HIS A 242 12.99 6.71 3.79
N ASN A 243 13.94 7.19 4.61
CA ASN A 243 14.06 8.60 4.96
C ASN A 243 15.14 9.26 4.07
N PRO A 244 14.79 10.19 3.17
CA PRO A 244 15.75 10.80 2.25
C PRO A 244 16.79 11.72 2.92
N GLU A 245 16.56 12.14 4.17
CA GLU A 245 17.55 12.92 4.92
C GLU A 245 18.65 12.01 5.52
N ILE A 246 18.34 10.73 5.73
CA ILE A 246 19.28 9.73 6.25
C ILE A 246 19.87 8.92 5.09
N ASN A 247 19.01 8.36 4.24
CA ASN A 247 19.38 7.63 3.04
C ASN A 247 19.26 8.54 1.79
N THR A 248 20.28 9.38 1.58
CA THR A 248 20.33 10.29 0.42
C THR A 248 20.38 9.57 -0.93
N GLU A 249 20.77 8.29 -0.95
CA GLU A 249 20.81 7.48 -2.17
C GLU A 249 19.41 7.06 -2.65
N MET A 250 18.39 7.08 -1.77
CA MET A 250 17.01 6.75 -2.11
C MET A 250 16.51 7.55 -3.32
N LEU A 251 16.87 8.84 -3.39
CA LEU A 251 16.44 9.74 -4.46
C LEU A 251 17.10 9.45 -5.82
N LYS A 252 18.12 8.58 -5.87
CA LYS A 252 18.76 8.15 -7.12
C LYS A 252 18.04 6.99 -7.78
N SER A 253 17.14 6.32 -7.06
CA SER A 253 16.42 5.13 -7.51
C SER A 253 14.92 5.43 -7.70
N ILE A 254 14.62 6.44 -8.52
CA ILE A 254 13.23 6.77 -8.89
C ILE A 254 12.86 5.96 -10.13
N HIS A 255 11.89 5.06 -9.97
CA HIS A 255 11.39 4.20 -11.02
C HIS A 255 10.04 4.70 -11.53
N TYR A 256 9.85 4.64 -12.85
CA TYR A 256 8.57 4.93 -13.49
C TYR A 256 8.04 3.61 -14.05
N PHE A 257 6.92 3.14 -13.49
CA PHE A 257 6.25 1.96 -14.02
C PHE A 257 5.68 2.29 -15.41
N LYS A 258 6.06 1.50 -16.41
CA LYS A 258 5.44 1.56 -17.73
C LYS A 258 4.28 0.57 -17.73
N LEU A 259 3.06 1.12 -17.77
CA LEU A 259 1.82 0.38 -17.99
C LEU A 259 1.70 -0.04 -19.47
#